data_AF-A0A379U001-F1
#
_entry.id   AF-A0A379U001-F1
#
_cell.length_a   1.000
_cell.length_b   1.000
_cell.length_c   1.000
_cell.angle_alpha   90.00
_cell.angle_beta   90.00
_cell.angle_gamma   90.00
#
_symmetry.space_group_name_H-M   'P 1'
#
loop_
_entity.id
_entity.type
_entity.pdbx_description
1 polymer ?
#
loop_
_entity_poly.entity_id
_entity_poly.type
_entity_poly.pdbx_seq_one_letter_code
_entity_poly.pdbx_strand_id
1 'polypeptide(L)'
;MIFTTLAGRSLARAAQEVERPLREDDLAESRIKLSWIVGRDTLQLQPEQINRAVVETVAENTVDGIIAPLFFLFLGGVPLAMAYKAVNTLDSMVGYKHEKYRAIGMVSARMDDVANYLPARLSWLLLALRQNFVA
;
A
#
# COMPACT_ATOMS: atom_id res chain seq x y z
N MET A 1 -15.08 3.15 -13.75
CA MET A 1 -13.82 2.54 -14.19
C MET A 1 -12.59 3.20 -13.57
N ILE A 2 -12.48 4.53 -13.50
CA ILE A 2 -11.33 5.15 -12.79
C ILE A 2 -11.34 4.82 -11.29
N PHE A 3 -12.50 4.89 -10.62
CA PHE A 3 -12.61 4.62 -9.18
C PHE A 3 -12.16 3.22 -8.76
N THR A 4 -12.23 2.22 -9.66
CA THR A 4 -11.78 0.85 -9.35
C THR A 4 -10.27 0.72 -9.30
N THR A 5 -9.54 1.72 -9.79
CA THR A 5 -8.07 1.76 -9.73
C THR A 5 -7.55 2.46 -8.48
N LEU A 6 -8.43 3.11 -7.69
CA LEU A 6 -8.06 3.87 -6.50
C LEU A 6 -8.48 3.15 -5.21
N ALA A 7 -7.53 2.98 -4.29
CA ALA A 7 -7.72 2.23 -3.04
C ALA A 7 -7.90 3.11 -1.79
N GLY A 8 -8.11 4.43 -1.94
CA GLY A 8 -8.09 5.35 -0.80
C GLY A 8 -9.13 5.07 0.29
N ARG A 9 -10.35 4.70 -0.09
CA ARG A 9 -11.42 4.39 0.89
C ARG A 9 -11.14 3.09 1.64
N SER A 10 -10.67 2.05 0.96
CA SER A 10 -10.33 0.77 1.59
C SER A 10 -9.13 0.92 2.52
N LEU A 11 -8.13 1.73 2.11
CA LEU A 11 -6.95 1.99 2.94
C LEU A 11 -7.30 2.75 4.22
N ALA A 12 -8.12 3.79 4.11
CA ALA A 12 -8.62 4.54 5.27
C ALA A 12 -9.41 3.64 6.23
N ARG A 13 -10.30 2.79 5.68
CA ARG A 13 -11.07 1.84 6.48
C ARG A 13 -10.17 0.84 7.21
N ALA A 14 -9.17 0.28 6.53
CA ALA A 14 -8.28 -0.69 7.14
C ALA A 14 -7.46 -0.07 8.29
N ALA A 15 -6.99 1.18 8.13
CA ALA A 15 -6.33 1.91 9.21
C ALA A 15 -7.26 2.13 10.42
N GLN A 16 -8.52 2.53 10.17
CA GLN A 16 -9.53 2.72 11.23
C GLN A 16 -9.88 1.42 11.95
N GLU A 17 -9.91 0.29 11.25
CA GLU A 17 -10.18 -1.02 11.85
C GLU A 17 -9.07 -1.45 12.82
N VAL A 18 -7.83 -0.98 12.64
CA VAL A 18 -6.73 -1.19 13.61
C VAL A 18 -6.75 -0.16 14.74
N GLU A 19 -7.04 1.10 14.41
CA GLU A 19 -7.02 2.23 15.35
C GLU A 19 -8.15 2.14 16.39
N ARG A 20 -9.36 1.76 16.00
CA ARG A 20 -10.52 1.75 16.91
C ARG A 20 -10.30 0.83 18.12
N PRO A 21 -9.93 -0.47 17.96
CA PRO A 21 -9.61 -1.33 19.09
C PRO A 21 -8.42 -0.81 19.91
N LEU A 22 -7.42 -0.21 19.26
CA LEU A 22 -6.26 0.37 19.95
C LEU A 22 -6.66 1.52 20.88
N ARG A 23 -7.62 2.36 20.48
CA ARG A 23 -8.17 3.45 21.32
C ARG A 23 -9.02 2.93 22.49
N GLU A 24 -9.59 1.73 22.34
CA GLU A 24 -10.39 1.05 23.36
C GLU A 24 -9.53 0.18 24.30
N ASP A 25 -8.19 0.26 24.17
CA ASP A 25 -7.20 -0.55 24.90
C ASP A 25 -7.28 -2.07 24.62
N ASP A 26 -7.94 -2.46 23.52
CA ASP A 26 -7.99 -3.84 23.03
C ASP A 26 -6.82 -4.10 22.06
N LEU A 27 -5.66 -4.39 22.66
CA LEU A 27 -4.45 -4.73 21.93
C LEU A 27 -4.55 -6.05 21.18
N ALA A 28 -5.34 -7.01 21.68
CA ALA A 28 -5.48 -8.31 21.05
C ALA A 28 -6.21 -8.16 19.70
N GLU A 29 -7.33 -7.45 19.69
CA GLU A 29 -8.07 -7.20 18.45
C GLU A 29 -7.27 -6.29 17.50
N SER A 30 -6.61 -5.25 18.00
CA SER A 30 -5.77 -4.37 17.15
C SER A 30 -4.66 -5.16 16.43
N ARG A 31 -4.00 -6.11 17.11
CA ARG A 31 -2.97 -6.98 16.49
C ARG A 31 -3.54 -7.90 15.41
N ILE A 32 -4.73 -8.45 15.63
CA ILE A 32 -5.45 -9.27 14.63
C ILE A 32 -5.75 -8.43 13.40
N LYS A 33 -6.34 -7.25 13.57
CA LYS A 33 -6.66 -6.34 12.46
C LYS A 33 -5.40 -5.91 11.71
N LEU A 34 -4.32 -5.61 12.42
CA LEU A 34 -3.05 -5.23 11.82
C LEU A 34 -2.48 -6.37 10.95
N SER A 35 -2.60 -7.63 11.39
CA SER A 35 -2.11 -8.80 10.64
C SER A 35 -2.75 -8.97 9.26
N TRP A 36 -3.91 -8.35 9.02
CA TRP A 36 -4.58 -8.41 7.73
C TRP A 36 -3.94 -7.49 6.69
N ILE A 37 -3.21 -6.47 7.13
CA ILE A 37 -2.62 -5.45 6.27
C ILE A 37 -1.09 -5.47 6.26
N VAL A 38 -0.45 -6.19 7.18
CA VAL A 38 1.01 -6.33 7.23
C VAL A 38 1.45 -7.77 6.97
N GLY A 39 2.60 -7.93 6.32
CA GLY A 39 3.21 -9.25 6.07
C GLY A 39 4.08 -9.79 7.21
N ARG A 40 4.07 -9.16 8.40
CA ARG A 40 4.92 -9.52 9.56
C ARG A 40 4.11 -10.03 10.75
N ASP A 41 4.76 -10.74 11.66
CA ASP A 41 4.14 -11.15 12.92
C ASP A 41 3.75 -9.93 13.77
N THR A 42 2.49 -9.91 14.22
CA THR A 42 1.91 -8.83 15.02
C THR A 42 1.68 -9.21 16.49
N LEU A 43 1.87 -10.47 16.88
CA LEU A 43 1.42 -11.01 18.17
C LEU A 43 2.05 -10.32 19.39
N GLN A 44 3.28 -9.84 19.25
CA GLN A 44 4.06 -9.23 20.35
C GLN A 44 4.21 -7.71 20.21
N LEU A 45 3.51 -7.07 19.25
CA LEU A 45 3.67 -5.63 19.01
C LEU A 45 3.04 -4.79 20.12
N GLN A 46 3.79 -3.83 20.63
CA GLN A 46 3.33 -2.81 21.57
C GLN A 46 2.57 -1.69 20.85
N PRO A 47 1.77 -0.87 21.54
CA PRO A 47 0.92 0.17 20.94
C PRO A 47 1.67 1.09 19.95
N GLU A 48 2.88 1.52 20.30
CA GLU A 48 3.70 2.39 19.45
C GLU A 48 4.15 1.68 18.17
N GLN A 49 4.44 0.38 18.29
CA GLN A 49 4.83 -0.45 17.16
C GLN A 49 3.64 -0.75 16.24
N ILE A 50 2.44 -0.90 16.80
CA ILE A 50 1.19 -1.02 16.04
C ILE A 50 0.94 0.26 15.24
N ASN A 51 0.99 1.43 15.90
CA ASN A 51 0.81 2.71 15.22
C ASN A 51 1.83 2.93 14.09
N ARG A 52 3.10 2.63 14.39
CA ARG A 52 4.15 2.70 13.37
C ARG A 52 3.87 1.75 12.21
N ALA A 53 3.44 0.52 12.48
CA ALA A 53 3.09 -0.45 11.45
C ALA A 53 1.96 0.05 10.55
N VAL A 54 0.90 0.60 11.14
CA VAL A 54 -0.23 1.17 10.38
C VAL A 54 0.27 2.30 9.48
N VAL A 55 1.08 3.22 10.00
CA VAL A 55 1.61 4.35 9.23
C VAL A 55 2.50 3.88 8.09
N GLU A 56 3.43 2.96 8.35
CA GLU A 56 4.31 2.35 7.34
C GLU A 56 3.48 1.73 6.21
N THR A 57 2.52 0.87 6.56
CA THR A 57 1.67 0.17 5.60
C THR A 57 0.75 1.11 4.82
N VAL A 58 0.16 2.13 5.48
CA VAL A 58 -0.67 3.13 4.79
C VAL A 58 0.16 3.97 3.83
N ALA A 59 1.37 4.37 4.24
CA ALA A 59 2.26 5.14 3.37
C ALA A 59 2.66 4.34 2.12
N GLU A 60 3.07 3.08 2.30
CA GLU A 60 3.43 2.16 1.21
C GLU A 60 2.25 1.96 0.25
N ASN A 61 1.09 1.56 0.77
CA ASN A 61 -0.10 1.32 -0.05
C ASN A 61 -0.72 2.60 -0.64
N THR A 62 -0.34 3.80 -0.18
CA THR A 62 -0.76 5.06 -0.81
C THR A 62 -0.10 5.26 -2.16
N VAL A 63 1.16 4.84 -2.30
CA VAL A 63 1.88 4.92 -3.57
C VAL A 63 1.20 4.02 -4.59
N ASP A 64 0.99 2.76 -4.25
CA ASP A 64 0.43 1.77 -5.18
C ASP A 64 -1.09 1.86 -5.36
N GLY A 65 -1.77 2.34 -4.32
CA GLY A 65 -3.21 2.44 -4.25
C GLY A 65 -3.77 3.72 -4.87
N ILE A 66 -2.99 4.80 -4.94
CA ILE A 66 -3.48 6.13 -5.33
C ILE A 66 -2.51 6.83 -6.27
N ILE A 67 -1.25 7.02 -5.87
CA ILE A 67 -0.33 7.92 -6.59
C ILE A 67 0.08 7.34 -7.94
N ALA A 68 0.48 6.07 -8.00
CA ALA A 68 0.85 5.42 -9.24
C ALA A 68 -0.35 5.24 -10.21
N PRO A 69 -1.55 4.79 -9.77
CA PRO A 69 -2.74 4.80 -10.63
C PRO A 69 -3.07 6.19 -11.20
N LEU A 70 -2.97 7.26 -10.40
CA LEU A 70 -3.20 8.63 -10.87
C LEU A 70 -2.12 9.10 -11.85
N PHE A 71 -0.86 8.76 -11.62
CA PHE A 71 0.25 9.08 -12.52
C PHE A 71 0.05 8.43 -13.91
N PHE A 72 -0.26 7.14 -13.95
CA PHE A 72 -0.51 6.44 -15.20
C PHE A 72 -1.83 6.86 -15.85
N LEU A 73 -2.85 7.22 -15.07
CA LEU A 73 -4.08 7.83 -15.58
C LEU A 73 -3.79 9.15 -16.29
N PHE A 74 -2.91 9.99 -15.73
CA PHE A 74 -2.53 11.26 -16.34
C PHE A 74 -1.76 11.07 -17.66
N LEU A 75 -0.86 10.08 -17.72
CA LEU A 75 -0.03 9.84 -18.91
C LEU A 75 -0.78 9.18 -20.07
N GLY A 76 -1.66 8.22 -19.79
CA GLY A 76 -2.24 7.35 -20.82
C GLY A 76 -3.72 7.04 -20.61
N GLY A 77 -4.40 7.76 -19.70
CA GLY A 77 -5.81 7.53 -19.41
C GLY A 77 -6.07 6.20 -18.71
N VAL A 78 -7.33 5.76 -18.78
CA VAL A 78 -7.83 4.56 -18.09
C VAL A 78 -7.05 3.29 -18.43
N PRO A 79 -6.67 3.02 -19.71
CA PRO A 79 -5.94 1.79 -20.06
C PRO A 79 -4.61 1.66 -19.31
N LEU A 80 -3.86 2.75 -19.18
CA LEU A 80 -2.55 2.72 -18.54
C LEU A 80 -2.64 2.59 -17.02
N ALA A 81 -3.64 3.23 -16.40
CA ALA A 81 -3.95 3.03 -14.98
C ALA A 81 -4.36 1.57 -14.67
N MET A 82 -5.13 0.94 -15.56
CA MET A 82 -5.50 -0.47 -15.42
C MET A 82 -4.30 -1.40 -15.63
N ALA A 83 -3.43 -1.11 -16.59
CA ALA A 83 -2.20 -1.88 -16.83
C ALA A 83 -1.29 -1.86 -15.59
N TYR A 84 -1.10 -0.68 -14.99
CA TYR A 84 -0.37 -0.56 -13.72
C TYR A 84 -1.00 -1.41 -12.61
N LYS A 85 -2.32 -1.33 -12.42
CA LYS A 85 -3.01 -2.14 -11.40
C LYS A 85 -2.87 -3.64 -11.64
N ALA A 86 -2.83 -4.08 -12.90
CA ALA A 86 -2.59 -5.48 -13.23
C ALA A 86 -1.18 -5.92 -12.82
N VAL A 87 -0.15 -5.10 -13.08
CA VAL A 87 1.24 -5.36 -12.67
C VAL A 87 1.35 -5.43 -11.15
N ASN A 88 0.80 -4.46 -10.43
CA ASN A 88 0.81 -4.43 -8.96
C ASN A 88 0.08 -5.61 -8.32
N THR A 89 -1.04 -6.04 -8.93
CA THR A 89 -1.76 -7.24 -8.49
C THR A 89 -0.96 -8.52 -8.75
N LEU A 90 -0.31 -8.62 -9.91
CA LEU A 90 0.55 -9.74 -10.28
C LEU A 90 1.72 -9.88 -9.30
N ASP A 91 2.34 -8.77 -8.90
CA ASP A 91 3.43 -8.80 -7.93
C ASP A 91 2.96 -9.30 -6.55
N SER A 92 1.85 -8.75 -6.06
CA SER A 92 1.27 -9.17 -4.77
C SER A 92 0.82 -10.64 -4.75
N MET A 93 0.42 -11.22 -5.90
CA MET A 93 -0.07 -12.59 -6.01
C MET A 93 1.04 -13.63 -6.27
N VAL A 94 2.08 -13.26 -7.04
CA VAL A 94 3.10 -14.21 -7.53
C VAL A 94 4.47 -14.00 -6.86
N GLY A 95 4.78 -12.77 -6.42
CA GLY A 95 6.11 -12.35 -5.98
C GLY A 95 6.67 -13.09 -4.77
N TYR A 96 5.83 -13.66 -3.88
CA TYR A 96 6.30 -14.06 -2.55
C TYR A 96 6.15 -15.53 -2.12
N LYS A 97 5.37 -16.37 -2.81
CA LYS A 97 4.90 -17.61 -2.14
C LYS A 97 5.12 -18.94 -2.86
N HIS A 98 5.62 -18.97 -4.10
CA HIS A 98 5.69 -20.23 -4.84
C HIS A 98 7.05 -20.49 -5.47
N GLU A 99 7.76 -21.48 -4.91
CA GLU A 99 9.04 -22.02 -5.41
C GLU A 99 8.95 -22.43 -6.89
N LYS A 100 7.75 -22.86 -7.33
CA LYS A 100 7.40 -23.21 -8.72
C LYS A 100 7.30 -22.00 -9.68
N TYR A 101 7.02 -20.79 -9.18
CA TYR A 101 6.80 -19.58 -10.00
C TYR A 101 7.84 -18.49 -9.75
N ARG A 102 8.95 -18.82 -9.09
CA ARG A 102 10.00 -17.87 -8.69
C ARG A 102 10.54 -17.01 -9.86
N ALA A 103 10.66 -17.57 -11.06
CA ALA A 103 11.10 -16.83 -12.24
C ALA A 103 10.05 -15.79 -12.71
N ILE A 104 8.76 -16.14 -12.65
CA ILE A 104 7.65 -15.23 -12.98
C ILE A 104 7.52 -14.15 -11.90
N GLY A 105 7.65 -14.53 -10.63
CA GLY A 105 7.67 -13.60 -9.49
C GLY A 105 8.78 -12.55 -9.61
N MET A 106 10.01 -12.94 -9.99
CA MET A 106 11.11 -11.97 -10.19
C MET A 106 10.86 -11.01 -11.34
N VAL A 107 10.23 -11.46 -12.43
CA VAL A 107 9.90 -10.56 -13.57
C VAL A 107 8.78 -9.60 -13.17
N SER A 108 7.76 -10.09 -12.46
CA SER A 108 6.67 -9.28 -11.94
C SER A 108 7.17 -8.21 -10.98
N ALA A 109 8.00 -8.58 -10.00
CA ALA A 109 8.58 -7.66 -9.03
C ALA A 109 9.44 -6.58 -9.70
N ARG A 110 10.25 -6.95 -10.69
CA ARG A 110 11.04 -5.97 -11.46
C ARG A 110 10.18 -5.02 -12.28
N MET A 111 9.08 -5.51 -12.86
CA MET A 111 8.15 -4.65 -13.59
C MET A 111 7.41 -3.69 -12.67
N ASP A 112 7.01 -4.15 -11.48
CA ASP A 112 6.42 -3.31 -10.45
C ASP A 112 7.41 -2.23 -9.97
N ASP A 113 8.64 -2.62 -9.61
CA ASP A 113 9.72 -1.71 -9.20
C ASP A 113 9.95 -0.59 -10.23
N VAL A 114 10.01 -0.94 -11.52
CA VAL A 114 10.20 0.04 -12.61
C VAL A 114 8.97 0.93 -12.77
N ALA A 115 7.77 0.36 -12.72
CA ALA A 115 6.53 1.12 -12.84
C ALA A 115 6.33 2.09 -11.66
N ASN A 116 6.78 1.71 -10.46
CA ASN A 116 6.67 2.50 -9.24
C ASN A 116 7.84 3.49 -9.03
N TYR A 117 8.94 3.37 -9.76
CA TYR A 117 10.12 4.23 -9.60
C TYR A 117 9.83 5.75 -9.69
N LEU A 118 9.06 6.17 -10.70
CA LEU A 118 8.67 7.57 -10.89
C LEU A 118 7.55 7.99 -9.91
N PRO A 119 6.44 7.23 -9.78
CA PRO A 119 5.40 7.52 -8.78
C PRO A 119 5.90 7.62 -7.35
N ALA A 120 6.81 6.75 -6.91
CA ALA A 120 7.35 6.75 -5.55
C ALA A 120 8.22 7.99 -5.25
N ARG A 121 8.82 8.61 -6.27
CA ARG A 121 9.55 9.88 -6.10
C ARG A 121 8.61 11.08 -6.05
N LEU A 122 7.53 11.03 -6.84
CA LEU A 122 6.43 12.00 -6.74
C LEU A 122 5.74 11.94 -5.38
N SER A 123 5.58 10.74 -4.79
CA SER A 123 4.96 10.62 -3.47
C SER A 123 5.76 11.32 -2.38
N TRP A 124 7.10 11.19 -2.39
CA TRP A 124 7.97 11.94 -1.49
C TRP A 124 7.80 13.45 -1.65
N LEU A 125 7.76 13.96 -2.90
CA LEU A 125 7.56 15.38 -3.18
C LEU A 125 6.19 15.87 -2.68
N LEU A 126 5.12 15.09 -2.89
CA LEU A 126 3.77 15.44 -2.45
C LEU A 126 3.63 15.41 -0.92
N LEU A 127 4.24 14.42 -0.26
CA LEU A 127 4.29 14.34 1.20
C LEU A 127 5.11 15.50 1.79
N ALA A 128 6.24 15.85 1.18
CA ALA A 128 7.07 16.99 1.58
C ALA A 128 6.36 18.33 1.35
N LEU A 129 5.64 18.52 0.25
CA LEU A 129 4.85 19.73 0.00
C LEU A 129 3.74 19.92 1.04
N ARG A 130 3.12 18.83 1.50
CA ARG A 130 2.08 18.88 2.53
C ARG A 130 2.62 19.34 3.88
N GLN A 131 3.83 18.95 4.26
CA GLN A 131 4.46 19.42 5.52
C GLN A 131 4.56 20.95 5.59
N ASN A 132 4.80 21.60 4.44
CA ASN A 132 4.85 23.07 4.35
C ASN A 132 3.48 23.76 4.39
N PHE A 133 2.36 23.02 4.35
CA PHE A 133 1.01 23.58 4.36
C PHE A 133 0.33 23.49 5.74
N VAL A 134 1.01 22.93 6.74
CA VAL A 134 0.55 22.81 8.14
C VAL A 134 1.38 23.70 9.09
N ALA A 135 2.14 24.64 8.56
CA ALA A 135 2.85 25.66 9.34
C ALA A 135 1.98 26.91 9.55
#